data_AF-A0ABD3SPN8-F1
#
_entry.id   AF-A0ABD3SPN8-F1
#
_cell.length_a   1.000
_cell.length_b   1.000
_cell.length_c   1.000
_cell.angle_alpha   90.00
_cell.angle_beta   90.00
_cell.angle_gamma   90.00
#
_symmetry.space_group_name_H-M   'P 1'
#
loop_
_entity.id
_entity.type
_entity.pdbx_description
1 polymer ?
#
loop_
_entity_poly.entity_id
_entity_poly.type
_entity_poly.pdbx_seq_one_letter_code
_entity_poly.pdbx_strand_id
1 'polypeptide(L)'
;MARISKEAVRGRTIPIPNPINFLLLTLSRFAYCNQHVAFAFVPRRSSTTSTASSAKSLTLAHGEVFSTDQSCALLLERVDEIIDAHLFKGGMIIDRNNILDSVDREHVQDVSWAKASMLPFEGDNPACSRRDRWNPIEYEYILAEPGKAASITRTKRHNPLLTGDEIECLKEASESYWNRIEGDNETSEKSRFTYQRKGNREAHLSDVVQYNQRTGSKSYDVVSLVNDLLVNRVYPWIRSAYLSHETLGNALELFVYDSLFIRYNATAANADNDLTNRFRSGENSGRVGAGQPLHRDLGYVSVNIMLNEEFEGGGTFFENQLLPMVQAGNIDDRSLMQPLKPLGPGHGIAHYSNSRHAGAATYSGVREILVIFLAATEKKAQFIENVSISAPRWERNARLKAAARTHCSTSTEYGQIICRLFHHRLAIDQVIDDGEAWHYLGMALLDYHDHLHFSDDKTARDGRGDSSDVKLAVSCLNEATKHTPCDGRLYNNLGIALERLMLCYKSNSRVVVELRRKAVAAYQTSIAIHYKCEMMGCDVHAEILSASMNYGLYLSKLDQFGLAIDVLSRVVSDIYNPIDAENDMDEVTWARQRVVRDATKLLSFCKRQLDKESVL
;
A
#
# COMPACT_ATOMS: atom_id res chain seq x y z
N MET A 1 20.64 44.39 22.65
CA MET A 1 21.19 44.20 21.30
C MET A 1 22.09 42.97 21.34
N ALA A 2 21.84 41.81 20.73
CA ALA A 2 20.65 41.24 20.11
C ALA A 2 20.54 39.79 20.66
N ARG A 3 19.36 39.43 21.18
CA ARG A 3 19.00 38.06 21.58
C ARG A 3 18.75 37.29 20.29
N ILE A 4 19.62 36.33 19.96
CA ILE A 4 19.36 35.32 18.92
C ILE A 4 18.49 34.24 19.56
N SER A 5 17.28 34.06 19.03
CA SER A 5 16.29 33.14 19.58
C SER A 5 16.67 31.68 19.32
N LYS A 6 16.36 30.84 20.31
CA LYS A 6 16.59 29.38 20.34
C LYS A 6 15.55 28.58 19.52
N GLU A 7 14.95 29.16 18.47
CA GLU A 7 13.82 28.52 17.75
C GLU A 7 14.19 27.77 16.46
N ALA A 8 15.47 27.65 16.11
CA ALA A 8 15.90 27.04 14.84
C ALA A 8 16.25 25.53 14.89
N VAL A 9 16.09 24.83 16.03
CA VAL A 9 16.37 23.38 16.16
C VAL A 9 15.16 22.63 16.72
N ARG A 10 13.99 22.90 16.15
CA ARG A 10 12.84 22.01 16.24
C ARG A 10 12.46 21.63 14.83
N GLY A 11 13.10 20.57 14.33
CA GLY A 11 12.64 19.88 13.13
C GLY A 11 11.20 19.44 13.38
N ARG A 12 10.23 20.19 12.85
CA ARG A 12 8.88 19.68 12.69
C ARG A 12 8.98 18.60 11.63
N THR A 13 9.19 17.37 12.07
CA THR A 13 8.86 16.19 11.29
C THR A 13 7.38 16.27 10.98
N ILE A 14 7.07 16.44 9.69
CA ILE A 14 5.72 16.21 9.19
C ILE A 14 5.40 14.75 9.55
N PRO A 15 4.24 14.46 10.18
CA PRO A 15 3.82 13.08 10.35
C PRO A 15 3.79 12.44 8.97
N ILE A 16 4.68 11.49 8.72
CA ILE A 16 4.60 10.62 7.55
C ILE A 16 3.16 10.08 7.56
N PRO A 17 2.38 10.20 6.46
CA PRO A 17 1.03 9.69 6.44
C PRO A 17 1.04 8.22 6.82
N ASN A 18 0.50 7.92 8.00
CA ASN A 18 0.53 6.60 8.59
C ASN A 18 -0.09 5.58 7.61
N PRO A 19 0.54 4.44 7.29
CA PRO A 19 -0.12 3.37 6.53
C PRO A 19 -1.41 2.88 7.21
N ILE A 20 -1.58 3.11 8.51
CA ILE A 20 -2.86 2.90 9.22
C ILE A 20 -3.97 3.84 8.69
N ASN A 21 -3.66 5.07 8.27
CA ASN A 21 -4.64 5.95 7.60
C ASN A 21 -5.15 5.34 6.29
N PHE A 22 -4.38 4.47 5.63
CA PHE A 22 -4.82 3.75 4.44
C PHE A 22 -5.90 2.70 4.78
N LEU A 23 -5.71 1.94 5.84
CA LEU A 23 -6.70 0.98 6.34
C LEU A 23 -7.94 1.71 6.89
N LEU A 24 -7.73 2.82 7.59
CA LEU A 24 -8.78 3.62 8.22
C LEU A 24 -9.63 4.41 7.23
N LEU A 25 -9.06 5.02 6.19
CA LEU A 25 -9.83 5.69 5.14
C LEU A 25 -10.61 4.68 4.31
N THR A 26 -10.04 3.49 4.07
CA THR A 26 -10.76 2.40 3.41
C THR A 26 -11.94 1.97 4.29
N LEU A 27 -11.73 1.63 5.57
CA LEU A 27 -12.79 1.16 6.48
C LEU A 27 -13.81 2.26 6.90
N SER A 28 -13.40 3.51 7.06
CA SER A 28 -14.28 4.65 7.39
C SER A 28 -15.11 5.12 6.20
N ARG A 29 -14.56 5.12 4.98
CA ARG A 29 -15.36 5.33 3.75
C ARG A 29 -16.23 4.12 3.41
N PHE A 30 -15.79 2.89 3.69
CA PHE A 30 -16.67 1.71 3.65
C PHE A 30 -17.86 1.87 4.59
N ALA A 31 -17.67 2.45 5.78
CA ALA A 31 -18.76 2.71 6.70
C ALA A 31 -19.69 3.84 6.20
N TYR A 32 -19.16 4.90 5.58
CA TYR A 32 -20.00 5.98 5.03
C TYR A 32 -20.80 5.52 3.80
N CYS A 33 -20.17 4.73 2.91
CA CYS A 33 -20.81 4.19 1.71
C CYS A 33 -21.81 3.06 2.03
N ASN A 34 -21.55 2.22 3.06
CA ASN A 34 -22.50 1.21 3.52
C ASN A 34 -23.60 1.75 4.45
N GLN A 35 -23.38 2.83 5.23
CA GLN A 35 -24.43 3.42 6.09
C GLN A 35 -25.61 3.99 5.30
N HIS A 36 -25.41 4.38 4.04
CA HIS A 36 -26.48 4.92 3.19
C HIS A 36 -27.10 3.91 2.23
N VAL A 37 -26.44 2.77 1.97
CA VAL A 37 -27.01 1.64 1.21
C VAL A 37 -27.72 0.64 2.15
N ALA A 38 -27.22 0.45 3.36
CA ALA A 38 -27.87 -0.37 4.38
C ALA A 38 -28.95 0.46 5.08
N PHE A 39 -30.18 0.44 4.55
CA PHE A 39 -31.47 0.47 5.28
C PHE A 39 -32.68 0.74 4.36
N ALA A 40 -32.50 0.87 3.04
CA ALA A 40 -33.59 0.75 2.09
C ALA A 40 -33.89 -0.73 1.77
N PHE A 41 -34.21 -1.54 2.79
CA PHE A 41 -34.76 -2.88 2.60
C PHE A 41 -36.19 -2.74 2.09
N VAL A 42 -36.38 -2.81 0.76
CA VAL A 42 -37.69 -3.07 0.16
C VAL A 42 -37.74 -4.55 -0.19
N PRO A 43 -38.51 -5.39 0.52
CA PRO A 43 -38.68 -6.79 0.14
C PRO A 43 -39.36 -6.84 -1.24
N ARG A 44 -38.65 -7.30 -2.28
CA ARG A 44 -39.29 -7.65 -3.55
C ARG A 44 -40.00 -9.00 -3.35
N ARG A 45 -41.33 -8.97 -3.17
CA ARG A 45 -42.16 -10.16 -3.38
C ARG A 45 -42.22 -10.46 -4.87
N SER A 46 -41.46 -11.43 -5.35
CA SER A 46 -41.67 -12.04 -6.67
C SER A 46 -42.78 -13.08 -6.59
N SER A 47 -44.04 -12.67 -6.74
CA SER A 47 -45.12 -13.60 -7.06
C SER A 47 -45.18 -13.80 -8.57
N THR A 48 -44.52 -14.85 -9.07
CA THR A 48 -44.65 -15.27 -10.48
C THR A 48 -45.79 -16.27 -10.61
N THR A 49 -46.99 -15.79 -10.94
CA THR A 49 -48.03 -16.60 -11.56
C THR A 49 -47.82 -16.57 -13.08
N SER A 50 -47.53 -17.74 -13.65
CA SER A 50 -47.34 -17.94 -15.08
C SER A 50 -48.69 -17.89 -15.83
N THR A 51 -48.89 -16.87 -16.66
CA THR A 51 -49.89 -16.89 -17.73
C THR A 51 -49.19 -16.87 -19.07
N ALA A 52 -49.40 -17.93 -19.86
CA ALA A 52 -48.87 -18.06 -21.20
C ALA A 52 -49.55 -17.08 -22.16
N SER A 53 -48.77 -16.29 -22.90
CA SER A 53 -49.28 -15.56 -24.08
C SER A 53 -48.26 -15.52 -25.22
N SER A 54 -48.66 -16.15 -26.33
CA SER A 54 -48.43 -15.79 -27.73
C SER A 54 -47.12 -15.10 -28.12
N ALA A 55 -46.23 -15.88 -28.75
CA ALA A 55 -45.02 -15.40 -29.41
C ALA A 55 -45.33 -14.48 -30.60
N LYS A 56 -44.96 -13.19 -30.50
CA LYS A 56 -44.69 -12.34 -31.65
C LYS A 56 -43.17 -12.28 -31.84
N SER A 57 -42.74 -12.61 -33.06
CA SER A 57 -41.35 -12.57 -33.52
C SER A 57 -40.75 -11.17 -33.29
N LEU A 58 -39.85 -11.08 -32.32
CA LEU A 58 -39.03 -9.91 -32.04
C LEU A 58 -37.76 -10.00 -32.88
N THR A 59 -37.51 -8.98 -33.69
CA THR A 59 -36.26 -8.76 -34.41
C THR A 59 -35.08 -8.84 -33.45
N LEU A 60 -34.11 -9.71 -33.78
CA LEU A 60 -32.84 -9.87 -33.08
C LEU A 60 -32.07 -8.55 -33.06
N ALA A 61 -32.28 -7.76 -32.01
CA ALA A 61 -31.45 -6.60 -31.71
C ALA A 61 -29.99 -7.08 -31.59
N HIS A 62 -29.09 -6.44 -32.33
CA HIS A 62 -27.66 -6.68 -32.23
C HIS A 62 -27.25 -6.60 -30.76
N GLY A 63 -26.78 -7.73 -30.20
CA GLY A 63 -26.36 -7.78 -28.81
C GLY A 63 -25.15 -6.88 -28.63
N GLU A 64 -25.31 -5.78 -27.89
CA GLU A 64 -24.18 -4.96 -27.44
C GLU A 64 -23.20 -5.87 -26.71
N VAL A 65 -22.02 -6.07 -27.33
CA VAL A 65 -20.89 -6.70 -26.66
C VAL A 65 -20.32 -5.65 -25.72
N PHE A 66 -20.42 -5.91 -24.42
CA PHE A 66 -19.81 -5.06 -23.41
C PHE A 66 -18.28 -5.18 -23.50
N SER A 67 -17.63 -4.21 -24.13
CA SER A 67 -16.17 -4.09 -24.16
C SER A 67 -15.72 -3.02 -23.16
N THR A 68 -14.85 -3.42 -22.25
CA THR A 68 -14.09 -2.52 -21.36
C THR A 68 -12.67 -2.27 -21.89
N ASP A 69 -12.32 -2.88 -23.03
CA ASP A 69 -11.00 -2.73 -23.64
C ASP A 69 -10.97 -1.45 -24.46
N GLN A 70 -10.73 -0.35 -23.78
CA GLN A 70 -10.39 0.95 -24.38
C GLN A 70 -8.89 1.17 -24.28
N SER A 71 -8.31 1.93 -25.21
CA SER A 71 -6.92 2.35 -25.09
C SER A 71 -6.75 3.29 -23.90
N CYS A 72 -5.57 3.28 -23.26
CA CYS A 72 -5.29 4.17 -22.14
C CYS A 72 -5.51 5.64 -22.51
N ALA A 73 -5.15 6.03 -23.74
CA ALA A 73 -5.36 7.39 -24.24
C ALA A 73 -6.84 7.80 -24.24
N LEU A 74 -7.74 6.93 -24.73
CA LEU A 74 -9.17 7.22 -24.76
C LEU A 74 -9.77 7.27 -23.34
N LEU A 75 -9.30 6.42 -22.42
CA LEU A 75 -9.73 6.48 -21.02
C LEU A 75 -9.35 7.82 -20.38
N LEU A 76 -8.11 8.26 -20.59
CA LEU A 76 -7.61 9.51 -20.03
C LEU A 76 -8.29 10.73 -20.66
N GLU A 77 -8.58 10.72 -21.96
CA GLU A 77 -9.35 11.77 -22.64
C GLU A 77 -10.72 11.97 -22.00
N ARG A 78 -11.46 10.87 -21.72
CA ARG A 78 -12.77 10.95 -21.05
C ARG A 78 -12.67 11.44 -19.60
N VAL A 79 -11.57 11.13 -18.91
CA VAL A 79 -11.30 11.69 -17.57
C VAL A 79 -11.01 13.19 -17.66
N ASP A 80 -10.25 13.61 -18.67
CA ASP A 80 -9.94 15.01 -18.92
C ASP A 80 -11.23 15.80 -19.26
N GLU A 81 -12.17 15.22 -20.02
CA GLU A 81 -13.51 15.81 -20.24
C GLU A 81 -14.26 16.10 -18.93
N ILE A 82 -14.24 15.15 -17.98
CA ILE A 82 -14.85 15.32 -16.65
C ILE A 82 -14.12 16.42 -15.89
N ILE A 83 -12.79 16.41 -15.85
CA ILE A 83 -12.00 17.40 -15.12
C ILE A 83 -12.22 18.81 -15.71
N ASP A 84 -12.09 18.96 -17.02
CA ASP A 84 -12.18 20.23 -17.74
C ASP A 84 -13.57 20.86 -17.62
N ALA A 85 -14.63 20.05 -17.66
CA ALA A 85 -15.99 20.53 -17.45
C ALA A 85 -16.13 21.31 -16.13
N HIS A 86 -15.34 20.97 -15.10
CA HIS A 86 -15.39 21.59 -13.78
C HIS A 86 -14.37 22.72 -13.60
N LEU A 87 -13.17 22.59 -14.17
CA LEU A 87 -12.15 23.64 -14.12
C LEU A 87 -12.61 24.91 -14.83
N PHE A 88 -13.31 24.79 -15.96
CA PHE A 88 -13.70 25.96 -16.76
C PHE A 88 -15.09 26.51 -16.42
N LYS A 89 -16.04 25.68 -15.98
CA LYS A 89 -17.43 26.13 -15.75
C LYS A 89 -17.75 26.42 -14.28
N GLY A 90 -17.06 25.78 -13.34
CA GLY A 90 -17.39 25.83 -11.90
C GLY A 90 -16.81 27.00 -11.13
N GLY A 91 -16.00 27.87 -11.77
CA GLY A 91 -15.27 28.95 -11.10
C GLY A 91 -14.18 28.47 -10.12
N MET A 92 -13.97 27.15 -10.00
CA MET A 92 -13.00 26.54 -9.11
C MET A 92 -11.68 26.36 -9.88
N ILE A 93 -10.72 27.26 -9.64
CA ILE A 93 -9.42 27.23 -10.33
C ILE A 93 -8.50 26.25 -9.58
N ILE A 94 -8.54 24.96 -9.97
CA ILE A 94 -7.44 24.04 -9.64
C ILE A 94 -6.41 24.18 -10.75
N ASP A 95 -5.30 24.85 -10.45
CA ASP A 95 -4.20 25.00 -11.41
C ASP A 95 -3.32 23.74 -11.41
N ARG A 96 -3.14 23.15 -12.60
CA ARG A 96 -2.22 22.04 -12.86
C ARG A 96 -0.82 22.31 -12.33
N ASN A 97 -0.32 23.52 -12.59
CA ASN A 97 1.05 23.89 -12.24
C ASN A 97 1.20 24.00 -10.72
N ASN A 98 0.18 24.52 -10.02
CA ASN A 98 0.22 24.59 -8.56
C ASN A 98 0.36 23.21 -7.89
N ILE A 99 -0.30 22.17 -8.43
CA ILE A 99 -0.17 20.79 -7.92
C ILE A 99 1.26 20.28 -8.15
N LEU A 100 1.78 20.40 -9.38
CA LEU A 100 3.12 19.92 -9.73
C LEU A 100 4.22 20.68 -8.97
N ASP A 101 4.10 22.00 -8.89
CA ASP A 101 5.01 22.86 -8.14
C ASP A 101 5.00 22.53 -6.65
N SER A 102 3.85 22.12 -6.09
CA SER A 102 3.79 21.68 -4.68
C SER A 102 4.59 20.40 -4.46
N VAL A 103 4.45 19.43 -5.35
CA VAL A 103 5.20 18.18 -5.33
C VAL A 103 6.70 18.43 -5.47
N ASP A 104 7.11 19.33 -6.36
CA ASP A 104 8.51 19.69 -6.54
C ASP A 104 9.07 20.45 -5.34
N ARG A 105 8.29 21.34 -4.70
CA ARG A 105 8.70 22.00 -3.46
C ARG A 105 8.95 21.01 -2.32
N GLU A 106 8.10 20.01 -2.17
CA GLU A 106 8.30 18.95 -1.17
C GLU A 106 9.58 18.16 -1.45
N HIS A 107 9.85 17.83 -2.71
CA HIS A 107 11.11 17.17 -3.09
C HIS A 107 12.33 18.02 -2.77
N VAL A 108 12.31 19.33 -3.08
CA VAL A 108 13.39 20.27 -2.72
C VAL A 108 13.62 20.30 -1.21
N GLN A 109 12.54 20.26 -0.44
CA GLN A 109 12.62 20.21 1.02
C GLN A 109 13.29 18.92 1.51
N ASP A 110 12.95 17.77 0.92
CA ASP A 110 13.56 16.49 1.27
C ASP A 110 15.05 16.44 0.89
N VAL A 111 15.44 17.00 -0.26
CA VAL A 111 16.86 17.14 -0.63
C VAL A 111 17.60 18.03 0.38
N SER A 112 16.97 19.11 0.84
CA SER A 112 17.54 20.00 1.86
C SER A 112 17.73 19.28 3.20
N TRP A 113 16.76 18.47 3.62
CA TRP A 113 16.85 17.66 4.82
C TRP A 113 17.93 16.57 4.71
N ALA A 114 18.01 15.89 3.58
CA ALA A 114 19.07 14.91 3.33
C ALA A 114 20.45 15.55 3.45
N LYS A 115 20.66 16.76 2.89
CA LYS A 115 21.93 17.50 3.04
C LYS A 115 22.25 17.84 4.50
N ALA A 116 21.23 18.02 5.34
CA ALA A 116 21.40 18.28 6.76
C ALA A 116 21.61 17.01 7.61
N SER A 117 21.35 15.81 7.07
CA SER A 117 21.27 14.53 7.81
C SER A 117 22.61 13.93 8.24
N MET A 118 23.74 14.57 7.93
CA MET A 118 25.12 14.07 8.09
C MET A 118 25.45 12.82 7.26
N LEU A 119 24.49 12.23 6.55
CA LEU A 119 24.70 11.14 5.61
C LEU A 119 25.17 11.69 4.25
N PRO A 120 26.12 11.03 3.57
CA PRO A 120 26.72 11.55 2.36
C PRO A 120 25.77 11.39 1.16
N PHE A 121 25.79 12.37 0.27
CA PHE A 121 25.30 12.20 -1.09
C PHE A 121 26.29 11.34 -1.87
N GLU A 122 25.81 10.73 -2.95
CA GLU A 122 26.68 9.96 -3.83
C GLU A 122 27.85 10.79 -4.40
N GLY A 123 27.62 12.08 -4.65
CA GLY A 123 28.65 12.99 -5.19
C GLY A 123 29.69 13.48 -4.19
N ASP A 124 29.49 13.29 -2.88
CA ASP A 124 30.30 13.95 -1.83
C ASP A 124 31.73 13.40 -1.71
N ASN A 125 32.05 12.27 -2.35
CA ASN A 125 33.38 11.67 -2.28
C ASN A 125 34.08 11.58 -3.65
N PRO A 126 34.71 12.67 -4.12
CA PRO A 126 35.52 12.64 -5.35
C PRO A 126 36.80 11.80 -5.22
N ALA A 127 37.20 11.44 -3.99
CA ALA A 127 38.47 10.73 -3.71
C ALA A 127 38.42 9.23 -4.03
N CYS A 128 37.25 8.65 -4.28
CA CYS A 128 37.11 7.28 -4.79
C CYS A 128 37.46 7.11 -6.27
N SER A 129 38.00 8.15 -6.91
CA SER A 129 38.74 8.04 -8.18
C SER A 129 40.04 7.20 -8.07
N ARG A 130 40.46 6.80 -6.86
CA ARG A 130 41.47 5.74 -6.67
C ARG A 130 40.89 4.37 -7.04
N ARG A 131 40.91 4.07 -8.34
CA ARG A 131 40.45 2.80 -8.96
C ARG A 131 41.04 1.52 -8.34
N ASP A 132 42.12 1.61 -7.58
CA ASP A 132 42.92 0.44 -7.20
C ASP A 132 42.37 -0.36 -6.00
N ARG A 133 41.25 0.04 -5.37
CA ARG A 133 40.63 -0.74 -4.27
C ARG A 133 39.12 -0.94 -4.40
N TRP A 134 38.52 -0.61 -5.54
CA TRP A 134 37.09 -0.79 -5.68
C TRP A 134 36.78 -2.26 -5.99
N ASN A 135 36.28 -2.98 -4.98
CA ASN A 135 35.60 -4.26 -5.18
C ASN A 135 34.13 -3.95 -5.45
N PRO A 136 33.66 -3.94 -6.71
CA PRO A 136 32.25 -3.69 -6.99
C PRO A 136 31.40 -4.75 -6.29
N ILE A 137 30.27 -4.30 -5.71
CA ILE A 137 29.29 -5.21 -5.12
C ILE A 137 28.70 -6.07 -6.24
N GLU A 138 28.89 -7.37 -6.13
CA GLU A 138 28.27 -8.34 -7.01
C GLU A 138 26.88 -8.68 -6.49
N TYR A 139 25.92 -8.70 -7.42
CA TYR A 139 24.53 -9.01 -7.12
C TYR A 139 23.93 -9.96 -8.15
N GLU A 140 22.79 -10.53 -7.80
CA GLU A 140 21.96 -11.38 -8.65
C GLU A 140 20.51 -10.87 -8.67
N TYR A 141 19.80 -11.18 -9.74
CA TYR A 141 18.39 -10.85 -9.91
C TYR A 141 17.54 -12.02 -9.40
N ILE A 142 16.58 -11.76 -8.50
CA ILE A 142 15.74 -12.82 -7.92
C ILE A 142 14.42 -12.96 -8.69
N LEU A 143 13.79 -11.84 -9.03
CA LEU A 143 12.50 -11.80 -9.71
C LEU A 143 12.63 -10.96 -10.98
N ALA A 144 13.01 -11.64 -12.06
CA ALA A 144 13.10 -11.07 -13.40
C ALA A 144 11.90 -11.56 -14.23
N GLU A 145 11.01 -10.67 -14.61
CA GLU A 145 10.05 -10.97 -15.68
C GLU A 145 10.81 -10.96 -17.01
N PRO A 146 10.60 -11.96 -17.90
CA PRO A 146 11.20 -11.94 -19.23
C PRO A 146 10.91 -10.62 -19.95
N GLY A 147 11.96 -9.88 -20.32
CA GLY A 147 11.85 -8.63 -21.05
C GLY A 147 11.60 -7.37 -20.22
N LYS A 148 11.52 -7.47 -18.88
CA LYS A 148 11.52 -6.29 -17.99
C LYS A 148 12.80 -6.25 -17.16
N ALA A 149 13.22 -5.04 -16.79
CA ALA A 149 14.24 -4.88 -15.76
C ALA A 149 13.78 -5.62 -14.51
N ALA A 150 14.66 -6.44 -13.95
CA ALA A 150 14.34 -7.21 -12.76
C ALA A 150 14.06 -6.27 -11.58
N SER A 151 12.97 -6.53 -10.87
CA SER A 151 12.45 -5.62 -9.85
C SER A 151 13.21 -5.69 -8.53
N ILE A 152 13.91 -6.81 -8.29
CA ILE A 152 14.53 -7.15 -7.02
C ILE A 152 15.92 -7.76 -7.27
N THR A 153 16.91 -7.23 -6.56
CA THR A 153 18.29 -7.71 -6.57
C THR A 153 18.74 -8.11 -5.17
N ARG A 154 19.71 -9.01 -5.10
CA ARG A 154 20.33 -9.45 -3.84
C ARG A 154 21.83 -9.57 -4.01
N THR A 155 22.59 -9.25 -2.97
CA THR A 155 24.05 -9.43 -3.02
C THR A 155 24.42 -10.90 -3.12
N LYS A 156 25.48 -11.22 -3.88
CA LYS A 156 25.97 -12.60 -4.01
C LYS A 156 26.62 -13.08 -2.72
N ARG A 157 26.64 -14.41 -2.53
CA ARG A 157 27.11 -15.08 -1.30
C ARG A 157 28.50 -14.65 -0.81
N HIS A 158 29.44 -14.35 -1.70
CA HIS A 158 30.81 -13.99 -1.33
C HIS A 158 31.06 -12.48 -1.26
N ASN A 159 30.01 -11.66 -1.37
CA ASN A 159 30.11 -10.20 -1.44
C ASN A 159 29.02 -9.52 -0.58
N PRO A 160 29.05 -9.69 0.76
CA PRO A 160 28.15 -8.99 1.66
C PRO A 160 28.43 -7.47 1.66
N LEU A 161 27.41 -6.67 1.97
CA LEU A 161 27.56 -5.23 2.13
C LEU A 161 28.24 -4.87 3.43
N LEU A 162 28.16 -5.70 4.46
CA LEU A 162 28.81 -5.48 5.76
C LEU A 162 29.55 -6.74 6.19
N THR A 163 30.70 -6.56 6.83
CA THR A 163 31.44 -7.63 7.52
C THR A 163 30.89 -7.83 8.93
N GLY A 164 31.28 -8.93 9.59
CA GLY A 164 30.85 -9.23 10.96
C GLY A 164 31.20 -8.12 11.97
N ASP A 165 32.43 -7.59 11.91
CA ASP A 165 32.88 -6.52 12.80
C ASP A 165 32.09 -5.22 12.59
N GLU A 166 31.76 -4.92 11.33
CA GLU A 166 30.95 -3.75 10.97
C GLU A 166 29.50 -3.89 11.45
N ILE A 167 28.93 -5.10 11.37
CA ILE A 167 27.59 -5.40 11.89
C ILE A 167 27.56 -5.19 13.40
N GLU A 168 28.51 -5.75 14.14
CA GLU A 168 28.58 -5.59 15.60
C GLU A 168 28.76 -4.12 15.99
N CYS A 169 29.61 -3.38 15.28
CA CYS A 169 29.75 -1.93 15.45
C CYS A 169 28.40 -1.19 15.32
N LEU A 170 27.62 -1.46 14.26
CA LEU A 170 26.31 -0.83 14.06
C LEU A 170 25.28 -1.28 15.12
N LYS A 171 25.32 -2.54 15.54
CA LYS A 171 24.44 -3.08 16.59
C LYS A 171 24.74 -2.44 17.95
N GLU A 172 26.01 -2.34 18.34
CA GLU A 172 26.42 -1.66 19.57
C GLU A 172 26.03 -0.17 19.56
N ALA A 173 26.24 0.50 18.41
CA ALA A 173 25.89 1.90 18.23
C ALA A 173 24.37 2.14 18.37
N SER A 174 23.55 1.28 17.77
CA SER A 174 22.08 1.36 17.86
C SER A 174 21.58 0.98 19.25
N GLU A 175 22.17 -0.02 19.91
CA GLU A 175 21.84 -0.39 21.29
C GLU A 175 22.15 0.73 22.27
N SER A 176 23.32 1.37 22.14
CA SER A 176 23.70 2.54 22.93
C SER A 176 22.73 3.70 22.74
N TYR A 177 22.26 3.93 21.52
CA TYR A 177 21.25 4.94 21.22
C TYR A 177 19.89 4.60 21.89
N TRP A 178 19.43 3.35 21.80
CA TRP A 178 18.17 2.92 22.42
C TRP A 178 18.21 3.01 23.94
N ASN A 179 19.34 2.65 24.57
CA ASN A 179 19.49 2.68 26.03
C ASN A 179 19.44 4.10 26.60
N ARG A 180 19.84 5.13 25.83
CA ARG A 180 19.65 6.54 26.22
C ARG A 180 18.17 6.86 26.44
N ILE A 181 17.31 6.39 25.53
CA ILE A 181 15.88 6.73 25.53
C ILE A 181 15.18 6.18 26.78
N GLU A 182 15.67 5.08 27.36
CA GLU A 182 15.06 4.47 28.56
C GLU A 182 15.40 5.20 29.86
N GLY A 183 16.50 5.96 29.90
CA GLY A 183 16.95 6.68 31.11
C GLY A 183 16.37 8.09 31.27
N ASP A 184 16.02 8.74 30.16
CA ASP A 184 15.54 10.12 30.16
C ASP A 184 14.02 10.17 30.37
N ASN A 185 13.60 10.34 31.63
CA ASN A 185 12.20 10.58 32.03
C ASN A 185 11.59 11.88 31.46
N GLU A 186 12.37 12.70 30.73
CA GLU A 186 11.93 13.98 30.16
C GLU A 186 11.84 13.92 28.62
N THR A 187 10.60 13.88 28.12
CA THR A 187 10.19 14.21 26.74
C THR A 187 10.63 13.29 25.58
N SER A 188 9.92 12.17 25.46
CA SER A 188 9.03 11.93 24.30
C SER A 188 9.62 11.96 22.88
N GLU A 189 10.83 11.47 22.64
CA GLU A 189 11.12 10.84 21.34
C GLU A 189 10.52 9.43 21.35
N LYS A 190 9.18 9.35 21.42
CA LYS A 190 8.46 8.09 21.26
C LYS A 190 8.90 7.49 19.93
N SER A 191 9.25 6.20 19.94
CA SER A 191 9.55 5.44 18.73
C SER A 191 8.48 5.74 17.68
N ARG A 192 8.90 6.24 16.51
CA ARG A 192 8.02 6.54 15.38
C ARG A 192 7.54 5.28 14.68
N PHE A 193 8.00 4.13 15.14
CA PHE A 193 7.65 2.83 14.60
C PHE A 193 6.16 2.58 14.74
N THR A 194 5.51 2.34 13.61
CA THR A 194 4.08 2.03 13.54
C THR A 194 3.74 0.71 14.24
N TYR A 195 4.70 -0.20 14.45
CA TYR A 195 4.50 -1.53 15.04
C TYR A 195 5.09 -1.64 16.45
N GLN A 196 4.50 -0.91 17.40
CA GLN A 196 4.89 -0.94 18.81
C GLN A 196 4.42 -2.23 19.50
N ARG A 197 5.13 -3.33 19.25
CA ARG A 197 5.05 -4.52 20.11
C ARG A 197 6.18 -4.49 21.13
N LYS A 198 5.95 -5.10 22.29
CA LYS A 198 6.97 -5.19 23.34
C LYS A 198 8.26 -5.78 22.80
N GLY A 199 9.38 -5.13 23.11
CA GLY A 199 10.72 -5.52 22.68
C GLY A 199 11.09 -5.11 21.25
N ASN A 200 10.15 -4.62 20.45
CA ASN A 200 10.51 -4.00 19.17
C ASN A 200 11.17 -2.64 19.42
N ARG A 201 12.17 -2.31 18.60
CA ARG A 201 12.85 -1.00 18.64
C ARG A 201 13.12 -0.51 17.22
N GLU A 202 13.18 0.80 17.07
CA GLU A 202 13.56 1.48 15.83
C GLU A 202 14.45 2.67 16.14
N ALA A 203 15.42 2.97 15.28
CA ALA A 203 16.16 4.23 15.30
C ALA A 203 16.53 4.67 13.89
N HIS A 204 16.44 5.96 13.60
CA HIS A 204 16.98 6.49 12.35
C HIS A 204 18.51 6.42 12.34
N LEU A 205 19.11 5.99 11.23
CA LEU A 205 20.57 5.87 11.09
C LEU A 205 21.26 7.22 11.35
N SER A 206 20.70 8.32 10.87
CA SER A 206 21.22 9.68 11.09
C SER A 206 21.30 10.02 12.58
N ASP A 207 20.31 9.61 13.36
CA ASP A 207 20.25 9.90 14.80
C ASP A 207 21.27 9.07 15.57
N VAL A 208 21.46 7.80 15.18
CA VAL A 208 22.51 6.92 15.72
C VAL A 208 23.90 7.49 15.42
N VAL A 209 24.16 7.90 14.17
CA VAL A 209 25.43 8.52 13.74
C VAL A 209 25.69 9.81 14.54
N GLN A 210 24.70 10.70 14.61
CA GLN A 210 24.81 11.97 15.33
C GLN A 210 25.07 11.75 16.83
N TYR A 211 24.40 10.78 17.45
CA TYR A 211 24.59 10.46 18.87
C TYR A 211 26.00 9.92 19.16
N ASN A 212 26.51 9.01 18.33
CA ASN A 212 27.86 8.46 18.48
C ASN A 212 28.93 9.55 18.33
N GLN A 213 28.76 10.49 17.39
CA GLN A 213 29.65 11.63 17.27
C GLN A 213 29.68 12.51 18.52
N ARG A 214 28.51 12.80 19.11
CA ARG A 214 28.40 13.69 20.29
C ARG A 214 28.97 13.07 21.56
N THR A 215 28.77 11.78 21.75
CA THR A 215 29.24 11.06 22.96
C THR A 215 30.75 10.81 22.92
N GLY A 216 31.39 10.95 21.76
CA GLY A 216 32.83 10.73 21.59
C GLY A 216 33.22 9.28 21.90
N SER A 217 32.29 8.33 21.74
CA SER A 217 32.58 6.91 21.93
C SER A 217 33.69 6.50 20.95
N LYS A 218 34.89 6.27 21.48
CA LYS A 218 36.08 5.96 20.67
C LYS A 218 36.12 4.50 20.21
N SER A 219 35.16 3.66 20.60
CA SER A 219 35.23 2.23 20.30
C SER A 219 35.18 1.98 18.80
N TYR A 220 34.35 2.73 18.05
CA TYR A 220 34.24 2.58 16.60
C TYR A 220 33.84 3.89 15.89
N ASP A 221 34.46 4.17 14.74
CA ASP A 221 34.08 5.30 13.87
C ASP A 221 32.86 4.94 13.01
N VAL A 222 31.68 4.96 13.64
CA VAL A 222 30.38 4.69 13.00
C VAL A 222 30.16 5.63 11.80
N VAL A 223 30.67 6.86 11.85
CA VAL A 223 30.53 7.85 10.78
C VAL A 223 31.28 7.40 9.55
N SER A 224 32.57 7.07 9.70
CA SER A 224 33.38 6.56 8.59
C SER A 224 32.82 5.26 8.04
N LEU A 225 32.29 4.39 8.91
CA LEU A 225 31.68 3.14 8.50
C LEU A 225 30.45 3.37 7.60
N VAL A 226 29.53 4.22 8.04
CA VAL A 226 28.30 4.53 7.29
C VAL A 226 28.63 5.25 5.98
N ASN A 227 29.61 6.16 6.00
CA ASN A 227 30.09 6.82 4.79
C ASN A 227 30.65 5.83 3.78
N ASP A 228 31.49 4.90 4.23
CA ASP A 228 32.05 3.85 3.37
C ASP A 228 30.96 2.91 2.82
N LEU A 229 30.02 2.46 3.67
CA LEU A 229 28.89 1.65 3.27
C LEU A 229 28.08 2.32 2.15
N LEU A 230 27.69 3.59 2.33
CA LEU A 230 26.84 4.29 1.37
C LEU A 230 27.59 4.57 0.07
N VAL A 231 28.76 5.21 0.16
CA VAL A 231 29.50 5.71 -1.01
C VAL A 231 30.14 4.57 -1.81
N ASN A 232 30.71 3.57 -1.14
CA ASN A 232 31.54 2.57 -1.82
C ASN A 232 30.79 1.28 -2.15
N ARG A 233 29.67 1.01 -1.47
CA ARG A 233 28.94 -0.27 -1.58
C ARG A 233 27.50 -0.08 -2.07
N VAL A 234 26.69 0.69 -1.34
CA VAL A 234 25.26 0.83 -1.63
C VAL A 234 24.98 1.66 -2.88
N TYR A 235 25.47 2.91 -2.97
CA TYR A 235 25.19 3.75 -4.14
C TYR A 235 25.69 3.15 -5.46
N PRO A 236 26.92 2.59 -5.55
CA PRO A 236 27.38 1.99 -6.80
C PRO A 236 26.56 0.75 -7.18
N TRP A 237 26.14 -0.06 -6.20
CA TRP A 237 25.23 -1.18 -6.43
C TRP A 237 23.90 -0.70 -7.01
N ILE A 238 23.24 0.25 -6.35
CA ILE A 238 21.92 0.74 -6.77
C ILE A 238 21.99 1.48 -8.11
N ARG A 239 23.06 2.24 -8.33
CA ARG A 239 23.30 2.86 -9.64
C ARG A 239 23.42 1.81 -10.74
N SER A 240 24.21 0.77 -10.52
CA SER A 240 24.41 -0.29 -11.50
C SER A 240 23.11 -1.05 -11.78
N ALA A 241 22.39 -1.45 -10.74
CA ALA A 241 21.23 -2.33 -10.83
C ALA A 241 19.91 -1.66 -11.21
N TYR A 242 19.74 -0.36 -10.93
CA TYR A 242 18.46 0.35 -11.09
C TYR A 242 18.64 1.62 -11.91
N LEU A 243 19.45 2.57 -11.43
CA LEU A 243 19.52 3.91 -12.02
C LEU A 243 20.11 3.89 -13.43
N SER A 244 20.96 2.91 -13.77
CA SER A 244 21.53 2.73 -15.11
C SER A 244 20.49 2.42 -16.19
N HIS A 245 19.30 1.95 -15.78
CA HIS A 245 18.18 1.64 -16.66
C HIS A 245 17.24 2.84 -16.87
N GLU A 246 17.43 3.94 -16.13
CA GLU A 246 16.66 5.17 -16.28
C GLU A 246 17.23 6.05 -17.38
N THR A 247 16.36 6.62 -18.23
CA THR A 247 16.75 7.50 -19.35
C THR A 247 17.63 8.68 -18.91
N LEU A 248 17.43 9.19 -17.69
CA LEU A 248 18.19 10.31 -17.11
C LEU A 248 19.14 9.88 -15.97
N GLY A 249 19.37 8.58 -15.78
CA GLY A 249 20.10 8.06 -14.62
C GLY A 249 21.51 8.63 -14.43
N ASN A 250 22.20 8.95 -15.54
CA ASN A 250 23.54 9.57 -15.49
C ASN A 250 23.53 11.02 -14.98
N ALA A 251 22.42 11.74 -15.17
CA ALA A 251 22.23 13.11 -14.70
C ALA A 251 21.76 13.18 -13.24
N LEU A 252 21.35 12.05 -12.67
CA LEU A 252 20.87 11.94 -11.30
C LEU A 252 21.98 11.50 -10.34
N GLU A 253 21.91 11.94 -9.10
CA GLU A 253 22.68 11.47 -7.95
C GLU A 253 21.76 10.88 -6.89
N LEU A 254 22.24 9.85 -6.20
CA LEU A 254 21.52 9.19 -5.11
C LEU A 254 21.79 9.89 -3.77
N PHE A 255 20.77 9.88 -2.91
CA PHE A 255 20.87 10.29 -1.51
C PHE A 255 19.96 9.43 -0.64
N VAL A 256 20.26 9.37 0.66
CA VAL A 256 19.40 8.70 1.65
C VAL A 256 18.19 9.59 1.92
N TYR A 257 17.00 9.13 1.52
CA TYR A 257 15.73 9.75 1.87
C TYR A 257 15.40 9.52 3.34
N ASP A 258 15.50 8.27 3.78
CA ASP A 258 15.36 7.86 5.17
C ASP A 258 16.11 6.53 5.38
N SER A 259 16.46 6.18 6.61
CA SER A 259 17.10 4.92 6.94
C SER A 259 16.88 4.55 8.40
N LEU A 260 16.60 3.27 8.64
CA LEU A 260 16.10 2.77 9.91
C LEU A 260 16.84 1.51 10.33
N PHE A 261 17.33 1.48 11.57
CA PHE A 261 17.57 0.24 12.30
C PHE A 261 16.25 -0.25 12.85
N ILE A 262 15.90 -1.50 12.59
CA ILE A 262 14.67 -2.11 13.08
C ILE A 262 15.00 -3.42 13.79
N ARG A 263 14.56 -3.53 15.05
CA ARG A 263 14.58 -4.76 15.83
C ARG A 263 13.16 -5.28 15.99
N TYR A 264 12.91 -6.48 15.49
CA TYR A 264 11.72 -7.27 15.75
C TYR A 264 12.03 -8.32 16.82
N ASN A 265 11.50 -8.18 18.03
CA ASN A 265 11.71 -9.15 19.10
C ASN A 265 10.47 -10.02 19.27
N ALA A 266 10.34 -11.05 18.42
CA ALA A 266 9.19 -11.94 18.43
C ALA A 266 9.08 -12.73 19.74
N THR A 267 10.21 -13.08 20.36
CA THR A 267 10.23 -13.76 21.67
C THR A 267 9.59 -12.90 22.76
N ALA A 268 10.00 -11.63 22.88
CA ALA A 268 9.42 -10.71 23.87
C ALA A 268 7.96 -10.38 23.55
N ALA A 269 7.62 -10.21 22.27
CA ALA A 269 6.26 -9.94 21.84
C ALA A 269 5.30 -11.12 22.12
N ASN A 270 5.78 -12.36 22.01
CA ASN A 270 4.97 -13.56 22.25
C ASN A 270 4.90 -13.97 23.73
N ALA A 271 5.91 -13.63 24.55
CA ALA A 271 5.89 -13.94 25.98
C ALA A 271 4.66 -13.36 26.71
N ASP A 272 4.19 -12.18 26.27
CA ASP A 272 2.97 -11.56 26.82
C ASP A 272 1.69 -12.25 26.32
N ASN A 273 1.70 -12.82 25.11
CA ASN A 273 0.57 -13.56 24.53
C ASN A 273 0.38 -14.94 25.17
N ASP A 274 1.45 -15.60 25.63
CA ASP A 274 1.36 -16.92 26.27
C ASP A 274 0.66 -16.86 27.63
N LEU A 275 0.71 -15.73 28.33
CA LEU A 275 0.02 -15.55 29.61
C LEU A 275 -1.50 -15.40 29.42
N THR A 276 -1.95 -14.83 28.31
CA THR A 276 -3.38 -14.63 28.00
C THR A 276 -3.99 -15.81 27.23
N ASN A 277 -3.19 -16.60 26.50
CA ASN A 277 -3.69 -17.69 25.64
C ASN A 277 -3.70 -19.10 26.27
N ARG A 278 -3.39 -19.29 27.57
CA ARG A 278 -3.41 -20.62 28.23
C ARG A 278 -4.75 -21.37 28.17
N PHE A 279 -5.84 -20.73 27.76
CA PHE A 279 -7.15 -21.36 27.55
C PHE A 279 -7.40 -21.87 26.13
N ARG A 280 -6.43 -21.77 25.20
CA ARG A 280 -6.60 -22.22 23.80
C ARG A 280 -5.95 -23.58 23.58
N SER A 281 -6.73 -24.64 23.73
CA SER A 281 -6.30 -26.03 23.49
C SER A 281 -6.33 -26.45 22.01
N GLY A 282 -5.89 -25.58 21.10
CA GLY A 282 -5.82 -25.89 19.66
C GLY A 282 -4.40 -25.73 19.14
N GLU A 283 -3.76 -26.84 18.74
CA GLU A 283 -2.36 -26.94 18.28
C GLU A 283 -1.97 -26.01 17.11
N ASN A 284 -2.92 -25.26 16.53
CA ASN A 284 -2.71 -24.40 15.36
C ASN A 284 -3.22 -22.96 15.53
N SER A 285 -3.54 -22.48 16.74
CA SER A 285 -3.91 -21.07 16.93
C SER A 285 -2.66 -20.18 16.84
N GLY A 286 -2.35 -19.82 15.58
CA GLY A 286 -1.40 -18.84 15.07
C GLY A 286 -0.45 -18.18 16.07
N ARG A 287 0.83 -18.54 16.00
CA ARG A 287 1.90 -17.63 16.41
C ARG A 287 1.68 -16.32 15.66
N VAL A 288 1.19 -15.28 16.35
CA VAL A 288 0.99 -13.95 15.76
C VAL A 288 2.38 -13.35 15.55
N GLY A 289 3.04 -13.72 14.45
CA GLY A 289 4.34 -13.17 14.15
C GLY A 289 4.28 -11.66 13.96
N ALA A 290 5.41 -10.99 14.17
CA ALA A 290 5.53 -9.55 13.95
C ALA A 290 5.68 -9.27 12.44
N GLY A 291 4.59 -9.44 11.70
CA GLY A 291 4.51 -9.09 10.27
C GLY A 291 4.08 -7.63 10.07
N GLN A 292 4.38 -7.11 8.89
CA GLN A 292 3.90 -5.81 8.42
C GLN A 292 2.77 -6.00 7.39
N PRO A 293 1.89 -5.02 7.20
CA PRO A 293 0.93 -5.00 6.12
C PRO A 293 1.65 -4.75 4.80
N LEU A 294 0.98 -5.11 3.71
CA LEU A 294 1.46 -4.82 2.38
C LEU A 294 1.43 -3.32 2.09
N HIS A 295 2.60 -2.75 1.89
CA HIS A 295 2.82 -1.32 1.63
C HIS A 295 3.78 -1.12 0.47
N ARG A 296 3.99 0.15 0.11
CA ARG A 296 5.03 0.62 -0.79
C ARG A 296 5.91 1.55 0.03
N ASP A 297 7.21 1.51 -0.24
CA ASP A 297 8.16 2.39 0.44
C ASP A 297 8.10 3.78 -0.17
N LEU A 298 8.66 4.74 0.58
CA LEU A 298 8.99 6.05 0.04
C LEU A 298 10.37 5.99 -0.64
N GLY A 299 10.64 6.94 -1.53
CA GLY A 299 11.88 7.01 -2.31
C GLY A 299 11.84 6.24 -3.63
N TYR A 300 13.02 5.99 -4.18
CA TYR A 300 13.31 5.31 -5.44
C TYR A 300 13.49 3.81 -5.25
N VAL A 301 14.43 3.45 -4.37
CA VAL A 301 14.88 2.08 -4.11
C VAL A 301 15.05 1.91 -2.61
N SER A 302 14.56 0.78 -2.10
CA SER A 302 14.72 0.35 -0.73
C SER A 302 15.80 -0.73 -0.66
N VAL A 303 16.70 -0.64 0.31
CA VAL A 303 17.76 -1.60 0.57
C VAL A 303 17.60 -2.15 1.98
N ASN A 304 17.36 -3.45 2.09
CA ASN A 304 17.16 -4.14 3.36
C ASN A 304 18.36 -5.08 3.64
N ILE A 305 19.16 -4.72 4.64
CA ILE A 305 20.36 -5.43 5.05
C ILE A 305 20.08 -6.23 6.33
N MET A 306 20.36 -7.52 6.30
CA MET A 306 20.21 -8.40 7.46
C MET A 306 21.37 -8.19 8.43
N LEU A 307 21.10 -8.03 9.74
CA LEU A 307 22.14 -7.80 10.75
C LEU A 307 22.39 -9.01 11.65
N ASN A 308 21.50 -10.01 11.65
CA ASN A 308 21.69 -11.24 12.43
C ASN A 308 20.88 -12.41 11.83
N GLU A 309 21.03 -13.62 12.39
CA GLU A 309 20.29 -14.83 11.98
C GLU A 309 19.50 -15.50 13.12
N GLU A 310 19.42 -14.86 14.29
CA GLU A 310 18.87 -15.44 15.52
C GLU A 310 17.34 -15.39 15.58
N PHE A 311 16.66 -15.82 14.50
CA PHE A 311 15.20 -15.77 14.39
C PHE A 311 14.59 -16.82 13.44
N GLU A 312 13.33 -17.19 13.67
CA GLU A 312 12.53 -18.04 12.79
C GLU A 312 11.47 -17.23 12.02
N GLY A 313 11.20 -17.61 10.77
CA GLY A 313 10.31 -16.86 9.88
C GLY A 313 10.99 -15.60 9.34
N GLY A 314 10.24 -14.52 9.13
CA GLY A 314 10.77 -13.25 8.64
C GLY A 314 11.10 -13.25 7.15
N GLY A 315 11.76 -12.17 6.72
CA GLY A 315 12.04 -11.87 5.31
C GLY A 315 11.16 -10.74 4.78
N THR A 316 11.17 -10.58 3.46
CA THR A 316 10.36 -9.61 2.72
C THR A 316 9.54 -10.35 1.69
N PHE A 317 8.22 -10.32 1.83
CA PHE A 317 7.29 -10.88 0.86
C PHE A 317 6.90 -9.80 -0.15
N PHE A 318 7.03 -10.10 -1.43
CA PHE A 318 6.60 -9.21 -2.50
C PHE A 318 5.31 -9.74 -3.11
N GLU A 319 4.33 -8.86 -3.29
CA GLU A 319 3.01 -9.27 -3.77
C GLU A 319 3.06 -9.90 -5.17
N ASN A 320 4.00 -9.46 -6.01
CA ASN A 320 4.22 -10.03 -7.35
C ASN A 320 4.75 -11.48 -7.35
N GLN A 321 5.19 -12.02 -6.21
CA GLN A 321 5.47 -13.46 -6.08
C GLN A 321 4.22 -14.31 -6.35
N LEU A 322 3.02 -13.72 -6.22
CA LEU A 322 1.74 -14.36 -6.52
C LEU A 322 1.42 -14.41 -8.03
N LEU A 323 2.20 -13.75 -8.88
CA LEU A 323 1.86 -13.62 -10.30
C LEU A 323 1.66 -14.96 -11.02
N PRO A 324 2.52 -15.98 -10.87
CA PRO A 324 2.31 -17.27 -11.52
C PRO A 324 0.99 -17.93 -11.11
N MET A 325 0.61 -17.77 -9.83
CA MET A 325 -0.61 -18.31 -9.25
C MET A 325 -1.85 -17.61 -9.80
N VAL A 326 -1.82 -16.27 -9.87
CA VAL A 326 -2.92 -15.47 -10.45
C VAL A 326 -3.09 -15.79 -11.94
N GLN A 327 -2.00 -15.89 -12.69
CA GLN A 327 -2.03 -16.19 -14.14
C GLN A 327 -2.52 -17.62 -14.43
N ALA A 328 -2.13 -18.60 -13.61
CA ALA A 328 -2.57 -19.98 -13.75
C ALA A 328 -4.04 -20.19 -13.34
N GLY A 329 -4.63 -19.24 -12.61
CA GLY A 329 -5.94 -19.41 -11.97
C GLY A 329 -5.98 -20.54 -10.94
N ASN A 330 -4.81 -21.03 -10.51
CA ASN A 330 -4.67 -22.11 -9.54
C ASN A 330 -4.06 -21.56 -8.26
N ILE A 331 -4.92 -21.22 -7.31
CA ILE A 331 -4.52 -20.53 -6.08
C ILE A 331 -4.06 -21.53 -5.01
N ASP A 332 -4.14 -22.85 -5.22
CA ASP A 332 -3.89 -23.79 -4.13
C ASP A 332 -2.43 -24.23 -3.95
N ASP A 333 -1.52 -23.91 -4.88
CA ASP A 333 -0.12 -24.30 -4.74
C ASP A 333 0.56 -23.51 -3.60
N ARG A 334 0.94 -24.24 -2.54
CA ARG A 334 1.63 -23.71 -1.35
C ARG A 334 3.15 -23.84 -1.45
N SER A 335 3.66 -24.68 -2.35
CA SER A 335 5.06 -25.09 -2.36
C SER A 335 6.01 -24.06 -3.00
N LEU A 336 5.45 -23.10 -3.74
CA LEU A 336 6.22 -22.24 -4.63
C LEU A 336 6.62 -20.87 -4.04
N MET A 337 6.12 -20.49 -2.87
CA MET A 337 6.29 -19.12 -2.37
C MET A 337 6.85 -19.08 -0.96
N GLN A 338 7.91 -18.29 -0.79
CA GLN A 338 8.49 -17.95 0.51
C GLN A 338 8.91 -16.48 0.50
N PRO A 339 8.80 -15.78 1.64
CA PRO A 339 9.40 -14.47 1.80
C PRO A 339 10.89 -14.50 1.46
N LEU A 340 11.35 -13.50 0.71
CA LEU A 340 12.74 -13.38 0.31
C LEU A 340 13.58 -12.92 1.50
N LYS A 341 14.72 -13.60 1.73
CA LYS A 341 15.71 -13.20 2.72
C LYS A 341 17.03 -12.86 2.04
N PRO A 342 17.79 -11.88 2.57
CA PRO A 342 19.22 -11.80 2.29
C PRO A 342 19.91 -13.14 2.58
N LEU A 343 21.06 -13.39 1.96
CA LEU A 343 21.75 -14.68 2.05
C LEU A 343 22.33 -14.99 3.45
N GLY A 344 22.41 -13.98 4.32
CA GLY A 344 22.91 -14.04 5.69
C GLY A 344 23.21 -12.63 6.22
N PRO A 345 23.82 -12.48 7.42
CA PRO A 345 24.17 -11.19 7.99
C PRO A 345 25.11 -10.42 7.06
N GLY A 346 24.88 -9.12 6.95
CA GLY A 346 25.60 -8.21 6.07
C GLY A 346 25.18 -8.29 4.60
N HIS A 347 24.41 -9.29 4.18
CA HIS A 347 23.81 -9.30 2.84
C HIS A 347 22.59 -8.39 2.77
N GLY A 348 22.32 -7.87 1.57
CA GLY A 348 21.19 -7.00 1.30
C GLY A 348 20.28 -7.53 0.19
N ILE A 349 19.00 -7.17 0.28
CA ILE A 349 18.06 -7.17 -0.84
C ILE A 349 17.75 -5.72 -1.18
N ALA A 350 17.76 -5.37 -2.47
CA ALA A 350 17.27 -4.10 -2.95
C ALA A 350 16.04 -4.32 -3.84
N HIS A 351 15.13 -3.34 -3.87
CA HIS A 351 13.97 -3.33 -4.75
C HIS A 351 13.48 -1.90 -4.99
N TYR A 352 12.77 -1.68 -6.10
CA TYR A 352 12.08 -0.40 -6.30
C TYR A 352 11.08 -0.13 -5.16
N SER A 353 11.05 1.10 -4.66
CA SER A 353 10.14 1.49 -3.57
C SER A 353 8.66 1.41 -3.97
N ASN A 354 8.34 1.50 -5.27
CA ASN A 354 6.99 1.29 -5.78
C ASN A 354 6.55 -0.19 -5.79
N SER A 355 7.44 -1.13 -5.45
CA SER A 355 7.10 -2.55 -5.34
C SER A 355 6.29 -2.79 -4.07
N ARG A 356 5.09 -3.34 -4.22
CA ARG A 356 4.23 -3.65 -3.08
C ARG A 356 4.77 -4.87 -2.34
N HIS A 357 5.09 -4.71 -1.06
CA HIS A 357 5.74 -5.73 -0.26
C HIS A 357 5.37 -5.60 1.23
N ALA A 358 5.79 -6.58 2.02
CA ALA A 358 5.64 -6.59 3.47
C ALA A 358 6.82 -7.31 4.12
N GLY A 359 7.25 -6.83 5.29
CA GLY A 359 8.04 -7.63 6.20
C GLY A 359 7.21 -8.83 6.69
N ALA A 360 7.60 -10.04 6.28
CA ALA A 360 6.93 -11.26 6.72
C ALA A 360 7.13 -11.48 8.22
N ALA A 361 6.15 -12.13 8.86
CA ALA A 361 6.14 -12.37 10.29
C ALA A 361 7.38 -13.13 10.79
N THR A 362 8.04 -12.56 11.80
CA THR A 362 9.03 -13.28 12.62
C THR A 362 8.29 -13.99 13.74
N TYR A 363 8.49 -15.31 13.87
CA TYR A 363 7.72 -16.16 14.78
C TYR A 363 8.41 -16.42 16.12
N SER A 364 9.74 -16.35 16.15
CA SER A 364 10.55 -16.50 17.35
C SER A 364 11.92 -15.84 17.14
N GLY A 365 12.60 -15.52 18.24
CA GLY A 365 13.91 -14.88 18.23
C GLY A 365 13.86 -13.37 18.05
N VAL A 366 15.01 -12.81 17.68
CA VAL A 366 15.21 -11.37 17.45
C VAL A 366 15.71 -11.19 16.02
N ARG A 367 14.99 -10.42 15.20
CA ARG A 367 15.41 -10.07 13.84
C ARG A 367 15.82 -8.61 13.82
N GLU A 368 17.06 -8.36 13.42
CA GLU A 368 17.61 -7.01 13.27
C GLU A 368 17.94 -6.75 11.79
N ILE A 369 17.50 -5.60 11.30
CA ILE A 369 17.75 -5.16 9.92
C ILE A 369 18.13 -3.68 9.90
N LEU A 370 18.93 -3.30 8.91
CA LEU A 370 19.13 -1.92 8.49
C LEU A 370 18.40 -1.73 7.15
N VAL A 371 17.43 -0.83 7.13
CA VAL A 371 16.70 -0.45 5.92
C VAL A 371 17.16 0.94 5.49
N ILE A 372 17.48 1.10 4.20
CA ILE A 372 17.92 2.37 3.61
C ILE A 372 17.01 2.67 2.43
N PHE A 373 16.23 3.75 2.54
CA PHE A 373 15.41 4.27 1.46
C PHE A 373 16.19 5.33 0.71
N LEU A 374 16.49 5.07 -0.56
CA LEU A 374 17.24 5.97 -1.42
C LEU A 374 16.29 6.75 -2.31
N ALA A 375 16.56 8.03 -2.51
CA ALA A 375 15.94 8.86 -3.55
C ALA A 375 17.01 9.38 -4.53
N ALA A 376 16.58 10.09 -5.56
CA ALA A 376 17.48 10.65 -6.56
C ALA A 376 17.14 12.11 -6.85
N THR A 377 18.16 12.93 -7.08
CA THR A 377 18.02 14.35 -7.47
C THR A 377 18.95 14.65 -8.65
N GLU A 378 18.70 15.72 -9.39
CA GLU A 378 19.57 16.14 -10.48
C GLU A 378 20.92 16.68 -9.97
N LYS A 379 22.03 16.21 -10.54
CA LYS A 379 23.39 16.69 -10.21
C LYS A 379 23.56 18.21 -10.44
N LYS A 380 22.92 18.73 -11.50
CA LYS A 380 23.06 20.14 -11.94
C LYS A 380 22.33 21.14 -11.05
N ALA A 381 21.39 20.67 -10.23
CA ALA A 381 20.67 21.48 -9.26
C ALA A 381 21.58 22.13 -8.20
N GLN A 382 22.83 21.67 -8.07
CA GLN A 382 23.76 22.17 -7.06
C GLN A 382 24.42 23.51 -7.41
N PHE A 383 24.39 23.97 -8.68
CA PHE A 383 25.24 25.09 -9.13
C PHE A 383 24.50 26.27 -9.77
N ILE A 384 23.18 26.20 -9.99
CA ILE A 384 22.43 27.28 -10.65
C ILE A 384 21.24 27.68 -9.76
N GLU A 385 21.35 28.82 -9.07
CA GLU A 385 20.36 29.34 -8.10
C GLU A 385 18.95 29.62 -8.65
N ASN A 386 18.67 29.40 -9.95
CA ASN A 386 17.40 29.74 -10.59
C ASN A 386 16.74 28.60 -11.39
N VAL A 387 17.27 27.37 -11.35
CA VAL A 387 16.62 26.24 -12.02
C VAL A 387 15.72 25.53 -11.02
N SER A 388 14.42 25.45 -11.33
CA SER A 388 13.47 24.69 -10.53
C SER A 388 13.89 23.22 -10.52
N ILE A 389 14.19 22.69 -9.33
CA ILE A 389 14.55 21.28 -9.14
C ILE A 389 13.26 20.48 -9.25
N SER A 390 13.20 19.71 -10.32
CA SER A 390 12.06 18.89 -10.69
C SER A 390 12.25 17.50 -10.09
N ALA A 391 11.31 17.01 -9.30
CA ALA A 391 11.38 15.66 -8.77
C ALA A 391 11.36 14.63 -9.93
N PRO A 392 12.10 13.50 -9.82
CA PRO A 392 12.02 12.44 -10.82
C PRO A 392 10.59 11.94 -11.03
N ARG A 393 10.27 11.46 -12.24
CA ARG A 393 8.90 11.07 -12.63
C ARG A 393 8.25 10.06 -11.66
N TRP A 394 8.98 9.02 -11.27
CA TRP A 394 8.48 8.01 -10.33
C TRP A 394 8.20 8.60 -8.94
N GLU A 395 9.00 9.57 -8.50
CA GLU A 395 8.81 10.24 -7.21
C GLU A 395 7.59 11.16 -7.27
N ARG A 396 7.46 11.93 -8.35
CA ARG A 396 6.28 12.76 -8.61
C ARG A 396 5.02 11.91 -8.63
N ASN A 397 5.02 10.77 -9.30
CA ASN A 397 3.91 9.83 -9.30
C ASN A 397 3.51 9.43 -7.86
N ALA A 398 4.48 9.02 -7.03
CA ALA A 398 4.22 8.61 -5.65
C ALA A 398 3.65 9.76 -4.80
N ARG A 399 4.25 10.95 -4.89
CA ARG A 399 3.81 12.16 -4.17
C ARG A 399 2.43 12.63 -4.61
N LEU A 400 2.14 12.65 -5.91
CA LEU A 400 0.81 13.01 -6.43
C LEU A 400 -0.29 12.11 -5.85
N LYS A 401 -0.04 10.79 -5.75
CA LYS A 401 -0.98 9.85 -5.12
C LYS A 401 -1.14 10.10 -3.62
N ALA A 402 -0.07 10.42 -2.91
CA ALA A 402 -0.12 10.72 -1.48
C ALA A 402 -0.84 12.06 -1.22
N ALA A 403 -0.52 13.10 -1.99
CA ALA A 403 -1.08 14.44 -1.91
C ALA A 403 -2.59 14.46 -2.23
N ALA A 404 -3.08 13.59 -3.12
CA ALA A 404 -4.51 13.44 -3.38
C ALA A 404 -5.35 13.20 -2.10
N ARG A 405 -4.75 12.67 -1.03
CA ARG A 405 -5.44 12.40 0.24
C ARG A 405 -5.45 13.59 1.20
N THR A 406 -4.51 14.50 1.07
CA THR A 406 -4.18 15.51 2.10
C THR A 406 -4.26 16.94 1.58
N HIS A 407 -4.02 17.17 0.28
CA HIS A 407 -3.82 18.48 -0.34
C HIS A 407 -4.91 18.81 -1.35
N CYS A 408 -6.16 18.88 -0.87
CA CYS A 408 -7.21 19.57 -1.59
C CYS A 408 -7.69 20.73 -0.72
N SER A 409 -7.24 21.95 -1.06
CA SER A 409 -7.62 23.20 -0.38
C SER A 409 -9.08 23.61 -0.61
N THR A 410 -9.83 22.80 -1.34
CA THR A 410 -11.24 23.03 -1.65
C THR A 410 -12.11 22.72 -0.42
N SER A 411 -13.00 23.65 -0.09
CA SER A 411 -13.90 23.51 1.05
C SER A 411 -15.09 22.59 0.79
N THR A 412 -15.39 22.28 -0.48
CA THR A 412 -16.53 21.45 -0.87
C THR A 412 -16.11 20.00 -1.09
N GLU A 413 -16.95 19.06 -0.67
CA GLU A 413 -16.75 17.62 -0.91
C GLU A 413 -16.57 17.34 -2.41
N TYR A 414 -17.39 17.97 -3.24
CA TYR A 414 -17.29 17.87 -4.69
C TYR A 414 -15.94 18.34 -5.24
N GLY A 415 -15.49 19.51 -4.79
CA GLY A 415 -14.20 20.05 -5.20
C GLY A 415 -13.03 19.16 -4.76
N GLN A 416 -13.16 18.47 -3.63
CA GLN A 416 -12.17 17.48 -3.18
C GLN A 416 -12.15 16.25 -4.09
N ILE A 417 -13.31 15.77 -4.56
CA ILE A 417 -13.39 14.66 -5.51
C ILE A 417 -12.72 15.01 -6.84
N ILE A 418 -13.03 16.18 -7.42
CA ILE A 418 -12.40 16.64 -8.67
C ILE A 418 -10.90 16.81 -8.50
N CYS A 419 -10.47 17.40 -7.38
CA CYS A 419 -9.05 17.52 -7.04
C CYS A 419 -8.35 16.15 -6.95
N ARG A 420 -8.99 15.13 -6.36
CA ARG A 420 -8.46 13.74 -6.33
C ARG A 420 -8.33 13.14 -7.73
N LEU A 421 -9.37 13.27 -8.57
CA LEU A 421 -9.32 12.82 -9.97
C LEU A 421 -8.12 13.43 -10.68
N PHE A 422 -7.90 14.74 -10.50
CA PHE A 422 -6.82 15.45 -11.17
C PHE A 422 -5.43 15.00 -10.69
N HIS A 423 -5.24 14.79 -9.38
CA HIS A 423 -3.97 14.26 -8.86
C HIS A 423 -3.64 12.87 -9.43
N HIS A 424 -4.61 11.95 -9.44
CA HIS A 424 -4.37 10.60 -9.98
C HIS A 424 -4.15 10.62 -11.50
N ARG A 425 -4.87 11.48 -12.22
CA ARG A 425 -4.67 11.73 -13.64
C ARG A 425 -3.25 12.23 -13.95
N LEU A 426 -2.74 13.17 -13.15
CA LEU A 426 -1.36 13.66 -13.27
C LEU A 426 -0.33 12.60 -12.86
N ALA A 427 -0.63 11.76 -11.88
CA ALA A 427 0.26 10.66 -11.47
C ALA A 427 0.47 9.65 -12.62
N ILE A 428 -0.57 9.39 -13.42
CA ILE A 428 -0.51 8.52 -14.61
C ILE A 428 0.34 9.16 -15.74
N ASP A 429 0.30 10.49 -15.92
CA ASP A 429 1.20 11.18 -16.87
C ASP A 429 2.68 10.93 -16.50
N GLN A 430 2.96 10.85 -15.20
CA GLN A 430 4.32 10.59 -14.73
C GLN A 430 4.76 9.14 -14.96
N VAL A 431 3.89 8.16 -14.69
CA VAL A 431 4.17 6.72 -14.88
C VAL A 431 2.89 6.02 -15.36
N ILE A 432 2.82 5.77 -16.67
CA ILE A 432 1.60 5.30 -17.36
C ILE A 432 1.19 3.88 -16.96
N ASP A 433 2.15 3.06 -16.55
CA ASP A 433 1.99 1.66 -16.15
C ASP A 433 1.95 1.47 -14.62
N ASP A 434 1.74 2.54 -13.84
CA ASP A 434 1.50 2.40 -12.41
C ASP A 434 0.05 2.02 -12.11
N GLY A 435 -0.19 0.72 -11.90
CA GLY A 435 -1.50 0.17 -11.59
C GLY A 435 -2.19 0.79 -10.37
N GLU A 436 -1.44 1.29 -9.39
CA GLU A 436 -2.02 1.95 -8.21
C GLU A 436 -2.62 3.32 -8.57
N ALA A 437 -1.99 4.07 -9.47
CA ALA A 437 -2.53 5.34 -9.94
C ALA A 437 -3.85 5.13 -10.70
N TRP A 438 -3.90 4.11 -11.57
CA TRP A 438 -5.13 3.69 -12.26
C TRP A 438 -6.21 3.20 -11.29
N HIS A 439 -5.82 2.44 -10.27
CA HIS A 439 -6.72 1.98 -9.22
C HIS A 439 -7.38 3.16 -8.50
N TYR A 440 -6.58 4.11 -8.00
CA TYR A 440 -7.12 5.27 -7.30
C TYR A 440 -7.92 6.20 -8.20
N LEU A 441 -7.55 6.34 -9.47
CA LEU A 441 -8.37 7.06 -10.45
C LEU A 441 -9.75 6.42 -10.63
N GLY A 442 -9.81 5.09 -10.80
CA GLY A 442 -11.06 4.34 -10.88
C GLY A 442 -11.95 4.52 -9.65
N MET A 443 -11.37 4.51 -8.45
CA MET A 443 -12.12 4.77 -7.21
C MET A 443 -12.60 6.21 -7.08
N ALA A 444 -11.79 7.19 -7.47
CA ALA A 444 -12.20 8.60 -7.46
C ALA A 444 -13.35 8.87 -8.45
N LEU A 445 -13.42 8.13 -9.58
CA LEU A 445 -14.54 8.20 -10.52
C LEU A 445 -15.83 7.59 -9.92
N LEU A 446 -15.73 6.53 -9.12
CA LEU A 446 -16.88 6.01 -8.38
C LEU A 446 -17.38 7.00 -7.34
N ASP A 447 -16.48 7.62 -6.57
CA ASP A 447 -16.84 8.68 -5.61
C ASP A 447 -17.56 9.84 -6.32
N TYR A 448 -17.09 10.23 -7.51
CA TYR A 448 -17.71 11.26 -8.34
C TYR A 448 -19.13 10.87 -8.78
N HIS A 449 -19.30 9.65 -9.29
CA HIS A 449 -20.61 9.12 -9.68
C HIS A 449 -21.59 9.08 -8.50
N ASP A 450 -21.15 8.57 -7.35
CA ASP A 450 -21.97 8.52 -6.14
C ASP A 450 -22.37 9.93 -5.70
N HIS A 451 -21.45 10.90 -5.71
CA HIS A 451 -21.75 12.28 -5.37
C HIS A 451 -22.83 12.90 -6.29
N LEU A 452 -22.73 12.72 -7.61
CA LEU A 452 -23.75 13.20 -8.54
C LEU A 452 -25.12 12.58 -8.25
N HIS A 453 -25.15 11.29 -7.91
CA HIS A 453 -26.39 10.58 -7.60
C HIS A 453 -27.05 11.00 -6.27
N PHE A 454 -26.28 11.46 -5.30
CA PHE A 454 -26.80 11.92 -4.01
C PHE A 454 -27.15 13.41 -3.99
N SER A 455 -26.45 14.23 -4.78
CA SER A 455 -26.64 15.68 -4.84
C SER A 455 -27.84 16.12 -5.68
N ASP A 456 -28.26 15.30 -6.66
CA ASP A 456 -29.44 15.61 -7.47
C ASP A 456 -30.71 15.56 -6.61
N ASP A 457 -31.32 16.74 -6.48
CA ASP A 457 -32.62 16.94 -5.85
C ASP A 457 -33.64 15.95 -6.45
N LYS A 458 -34.52 15.40 -5.61
CA LYS A 458 -35.30 14.16 -5.86
C LYS A 458 -36.18 14.17 -7.13
N THR A 459 -36.23 15.28 -7.85
CA THR A 459 -37.02 15.54 -9.05
C THR A 459 -36.42 14.98 -10.35
N ALA A 460 -35.13 14.60 -10.39
CA ALA A 460 -34.49 13.99 -11.57
C ALA A 460 -34.50 12.43 -11.59
N ARG A 461 -35.28 11.80 -10.69
CA ARG A 461 -35.28 10.33 -10.48
C ARG A 461 -35.83 9.46 -11.63
N ASP A 462 -36.31 10.05 -12.71
CA ASP A 462 -36.85 9.29 -13.85
C ASP A 462 -35.81 8.89 -14.92
N GLY A 463 -34.57 9.39 -14.82
CA GLY A 463 -33.49 9.05 -15.74
C GLY A 463 -32.59 7.96 -15.18
N ARG A 464 -32.40 6.86 -15.91
CA ARG A 464 -31.28 5.94 -15.66
C ARG A 464 -30.01 6.76 -15.59
N GLY A 465 -29.37 6.78 -14.42
CA GLY A 465 -28.09 7.45 -14.22
C GLY A 465 -27.15 7.11 -15.36
N ASP A 466 -26.42 8.11 -15.85
CA ASP A 466 -25.50 7.91 -16.95
C ASP A 466 -24.48 6.84 -16.55
N SER A 467 -24.62 5.65 -17.16
CA SER A 467 -23.72 4.53 -16.95
C SER A 467 -22.28 4.83 -17.40
N SER A 468 -22.06 5.94 -18.10
CA SER A 468 -20.77 6.29 -18.72
C SER A 468 -19.66 6.45 -17.68
N ASP A 469 -19.94 7.05 -16.52
CA ASP A 469 -18.96 7.28 -15.45
C ASP A 469 -18.56 5.97 -14.76
N VAL A 470 -19.54 5.14 -14.40
CA VAL A 470 -19.28 3.84 -13.78
C VAL A 470 -18.55 2.91 -14.74
N LYS A 471 -18.89 2.94 -16.03
CA LYS A 471 -18.15 2.23 -17.08
C LYS A 471 -16.70 2.70 -17.16
N LEU A 472 -16.47 4.01 -17.11
CA LEU A 472 -15.13 4.59 -17.13
C LEU A 472 -14.33 4.14 -15.90
N ALA A 473 -14.93 4.18 -14.71
CA ALA A 473 -14.33 3.68 -13.48
C ALA A 473 -13.94 2.19 -13.57
N VAL A 474 -14.85 1.33 -14.05
CA VAL A 474 -14.58 -0.10 -14.26
C VAL A 474 -13.46 -0.31 -15.28
N SER A 475 -13.41 0.47 -16.36
CA SER A 475 -12.32 0.37 -17.34
C SER A 475 -10.97 0.78 -16.75
N CYS A 476 -10.91 1.85 -15.95
CA CYS A 476 -9.68 2.24 -15.22
C CYS A 476 -9.23 1.14 -14.24
N LEU A 477 -10.17 0.50 -13.52
CA LEU A 477 -9.85 -0.61 -12.62
C LEU A 477 -9.37 -1.85 -13.38
N ASN A 478 -9.95 -2.17 -14.54
CA ASN A 478 -9.44 -3.24 -15.39
C ASN A 478 -8.03 -2.92 -15.92
N GLU A 479 -7.76 -1.67 -16.31
CA GLU A 479 -6.42 -1.25 -16.69
C GLU A 479 -5.44 -1.42 -15.53
N ALA A 480 -5.82 -1.03 -14.31
CA ALA A 480 -5.03 -1.28 -13.11
C ALA A 480 -4.68 -2.76 -12.92
N THR A 481 -5.60 -3.70 -13.21
CA THR A 481 -5.33 -5.14 -13.04
C THR A 481 -4.26 -5.66 -13.99
N LYS A 482 -4.01 -4.99 -15.12
CA LYS A 482 -2.93 -5.36 -16.04
C LYS A 482 -1.55 -5.05 -15.46
N HIS A 483 -1.47 -3.98 -14.67
CA HIS A 483 -0.22 -3.45 -14.12
C HIS A 483 0.07 -3.99 -12.71
N THR A 484 -0.96 -4.21 -11.90
CA THR A 484 -0.86 -4.78 -10.54
C THR A 484 -1.82 -5.96 -10.36
N PRO A 485 -1.62 -7.06 -11.11
CA PRO A 485 -2.55 -8.21 -11.12
C PRO A 485 -2.60 -8.98 -9.80
N CYS A 486 -1.72 -8.68 -8.85
CA CYS A 486 -1.67 -9.34 -7.56
C CYS A 486 -2.20 -8.47 -6.41
N ASP A 487 -2.73 -7.26 -6.68
CA ASP A 487 -3.29 -6.41 -5.61
C ASP A 487 -4.71 -6.86 -5.23
N GLY A 488 -4.84 -7.54 -4.09
CA GLY A 488 -6.14 -8.01 -3.61
C GLY A 488 -7.15 -6.87 -3.34
N ARG A 489 -6.70 -5.67 -2.98
CA ARG A 489 -7.58 -4.51 -2.73
C ARG A 489 -8.19 -4.01 -4.02
N LEU A 490 -7.42 -4.06 -5.11
CA LEU A 490 -7.88 -3.68 -6.43
C LEU A 490 -9.04 -4.59 -6.88
N TYR A 491 -8.92 -5.90 -6.72
CA TYR A 491 -10.01 -6.82 -7.09
C TYR A 491 -11.25 -6.67 -6.22
N ASN A 492 -11.10 -6.43 -4.91
CA ASN A 492 -12.25 -6.12 -4.04
C ASN A 492 -13.02 -4.89 -4.56
N ASN A 493 -12.28 -3.83 -4.89
CA ASN A 493 -12.83 -2.60 -5.43
C ASN A 493 -13.43 -2.77 -6.83
N LEU A 494 -12.84 -3.61 -7.68
CA LEU A 494 -13.41 -3.98 -8.98
C LEU A 494 -14.74 -4.71 -8.80
N GLY A 495 -14.86 -5.61 -7.83
CA GLY A 495 -16.13 -6.26 -7.47
C GLY A 495 -17.24 -5.24 -7.15
N ILE A 496 -16.92 -4.24 -6.32
CA ILE A 496 -17.83 -3.15 -5.95
C ILE A 496 -18.22 -2.30 -7.16
N ALA A 497 -17.25 -1.94 -8.01
CA ALA A 497 -17.49 -1.17 -9.22
C ALA A 497 -18.43 -1.90 -10.19
N LEU A 498 -18.24 -3.21 -10.35
CA LEU A 498 -19.09 -4.06 -11.18
C LEU A 498 -20.51 -4.17 -10.60
N GLU A 499 -20.66 -4.21 -9.27
CA GLU A 499 -21.97 -4.11 -8.60
C GLU A 499 -22.70 -2.82 -8.93
N ARG A 500 -22.02 -1.67 -8.83
CA ARG A 500 -22.60 -0.37 -9.21
C ARG A 500 -23.03 -0.36 -10.67
N LEU A 501 -22.17 -0.88 -11.55
CA LEU A 501 -22.46 -0.93 -12.98
C LEU A 501 -23.68 -1.79 -13.30
N MET A 502 -23.89 -2.90 -12.59
CA MET A 502 -25.08 -3.75 -12.77
C MET A 502 -26.39 -3.00 -12.51
N LEU A 503 -26.40 -2.04 -11.58
CA LEU A 503 -27.58 -1.22 -11.28
C LEU A 503 -28.00 -0.31 -12.44
N CYS A 504 -27.07 0.01 -13.36
CA CYS A 504 -27.35 0.79 -14.56
C CYS A 504 -28.05 -0.02 -15.67
N TYR A 505 -28.12 -1.35 -15.54
CA TYR A 505 -28.71 -2.23 -16.55
C TYR A 505 -30.02 -2.88 -16.07
N LYS A 506 -30.86 -3.30 -17.03
CA LYS A 506 -32.07 -4.09 -16.73
C LYS A 506 -31.67 -5.45 -16.13
N SER A 507 -32.35 -5.87 -15.06
CA SER A 507 -31.99 -7.04 -14.22
C SER A 507 -31.84 -8.39 -14.94
N ASN A 508 -32.35 -8.53 -16.17
CA ASN A 508 -32.32 -9.77 -16.96
C ASN A 508 -31.51 -9.64 -18.27
N SER A 509 -30.65 -8.62 -18.41
CA SER A 509 -29.81 -8.49 -19.60
C SER A 509 -28.65 -9.51 -19.56
N ARG A 510 -28.22 -9.97 -20.74
CA ARG A 510 -26.99 -10.79 -20.88
C ARG A 510 -25.77 -10.10 -20.25
N VAL A 511 -25.74 -8.77 -20.30
CA VAL A 511 -24.69 -7.94 -19.69
C VAL A 511 -24.68 -8.10 -18.17
N VAL A 512 -25.84 -8.10 -17.49
CA VAL A 512 -25.90 -8.29 -16.03
C VAL A 512 -25.38 -9.67 -15.61
N VAL A 513 -25.69 -10.73 -16.38
CA VAL A 513 -25.17 -12.08 -16.10
C VAL A 513 -23.64 -12.10 -16.18
N GLU A 514 -23.08 -11.46 -17.20
CA GLU A 514 -21.62 -11.38 -17.38
C GLU A 514 -20.94 -10.52 -16.31
N LEU A 515 -21.51 -9.36 -15.98
CA LEU A 515 -21.03 -8.50 -14.89
C LEU A 515 -21.09 -9.24 -13.55
N ARG A 516 -22.15 -10.01 -13.29
CA ARG A 516 -22.29 -10.84 -12.09
C ARG A 516 -21.15 -11.84 -11.97
N ARG A 517 -20.84 -12.55 -13.06
CA ARG A 517 -19.73 -13.51 -13.14
C ARG A 517 -18.39 -12.83 -12.87
N LYS A 518 -18.15 -11.68 -13.47
CA LYS A 518 -16.91 -10.89 -13.25
C LYS A 518 -16.79 -10.40 -11.80
N ALA A 519 -17.88 -9.95 -11.19
CA ALA A 519 -17.87 -9.50 -9.80
C ALA A 519 -17.55 -10.64 -8.82
N VAL A 520 -18.16 -11.82 -9.01
CA VAL A 520 -17.82 -13.03 -8.24
C VAL A 520 -16.34 -13.36 -8.37
N ALA A 521 -15.82 -13.41 -9.60
CA ALA A 521 -14.42 -13.73 -9.84
C ALA A 521 -13.48 -12.70 -9.17
N ALA A 522 -13.80 -11.40 -9.25
CA ALA A 522 -13.00 -10.36 -8.61
C ALA A 522 -12.95 -10.53 -7.08
N TYR A 523 -14.09 -10.74 -6.42
CA TYR A 523 -14.11 -10.98 -4.98
C TYR A 523 -13.36 -12.24 -4.56
N GLN A 524 -13.53 -13.34 -5.31
CA GLN A 524 -12.81 -14.59 -5.03
C GLN A 524 -11.31 -14.41 -5.18
N THR A 525 -10.84 -13.76 -6.25
CA THR A 525 -9.42 -13.44 -6.46
C THR A 525 -8.87 -12.56 -5.34
N SER A 526 -9.61 -11.53 -4.92
CA SER A 526 -9.22 -10.65 -3.82
C SER A 526 -8.98 -11.44 -2.53
N ILE A 527 -9.97 -12.23 -2.12
CA ILE A 527 -9.91 -13.05 -0.91
C ILE A 527 -8.72 -14.01 -0.98
N ALA A 528 -8.56 -14.69 -2.12
CA ALA A 528 -7.54 -15.70 -2.31
C ALA A 528 -6.11 -15.11 -2.29
N ILE A 529 -5.90 -13.93 -2.88
CA ILE A 529 -4.65 -13.15 -2.76
C ILE A 529 -4.36 -12.84 -1.30
N HIS A 530 -5.31 -12.25 -0.57
CA HIS A 530 -5.09 -11.85 0.81
C HIS A 530 -4.83 -13.04 1.73
N TYR A 531 -5.54 -14.16 1.57
CA TYR A 531 -5.24 -15.40 2.31
C TYR A 531 -3.80 -15.87 2.07
N LYS A 532 -3.29 -15.77 0.85
CA LYS A 532 -1.90 -16.14 0.55
C LYS A 532 -0.90 -15.20 1.21
N CYS A 533 -1.17 -13.91 1.18
CA CYS A 533 -0.33 -12.93 1.90
C CYS A 533 -0.32 -13.21 3.41
N GLU A 534 -1.47 -13.52 4.01
CA GLU A 534 -1.57 -13.90 5.43
C GLU A 534 -0.77 -15.19 5.72
N MET A 535 -0.87 -16.21 4.86
CA MET A 535 -0.08 -17.44 4.97
C MET A 535 1.44 -17.20 4.88
N MET A 536 1.86 -16.16 4.15
CA MET A 536 3.26 -15.73 4.07
C MET A 536 3.68 -14.86 5.26
N GLY A 537 2.78 -14.64 6.23
CA GLY A 537 3.05 -13.88 7.43
C GLY A 537 2.87 -12.36 7.27
N CYS A 538 2.15 -11.91 6.24
CA CYS A 538 1.81 -10.49 6.09
C CYS A 538 0.61 -10.14 6.96
N ASP A 539 0.58 -8.93 7.52
CA ASP A 539 -0.56 -8.41 8.27
C ASP A 539 -1.62 -7.83 7.32
N VAL A 540 -2.43 -8.72 6.73
CA VAL A 540 -3.48 -8.36 5.76
C VAL A 540 -4.88 -8.76 6.24
N HIS A 541 -5.02 -8.98 7.55
CA HIS A 541 -6.23 -9.54 8.11
C HIS A 541 -7.44 -8.64 7.90
N ALA A 542 -7.28 -7.32 8.06
CA ALA A 542 -8.35 -6.36 7.84
C ALA A 542 -8.83 -6.35 6.38
N GLU A 543 -7.93 -6.54 5.42
CA GLU A 543 -8.27 -6.69 4.00
C GLU A 543 -9.05 -7.98 3.73
N ILE A 544 -8.70 -9.11 4.36
CA ILE A 544 -9.47 -10.37 4.27
C ILE A 544 -10.90 -10.16 4.78
N LEU A 545 -11.06 -9.53 5.95
CA LEU A 545 -12.37 -9.26 6.53
C LEU A 545 -13.19 -8.34 5.64
N SER A 546 -12.59 -7.28 5.10
CA SER A 546 -13.24 -6.35 4.18
C SER A 546 -13.71 -7.06 2.90
N ALA A 547 -12.82 -7.80 2.22
CA ALA A 547 -13.14 -8.53 1.01
C ALA A 547 -14.22 -9.60 1.23
N SER A 548 -14.13 -10.34 2.33
CA SER A 548 -15.11 -11.37 2.71
C SER A 548 -16.47 -10.76 3.06
N MET A 549 -16.50 -9.63 3.78
CA MET A 549 -17.73 -8.93 4.11
C MET A 549 -18.44 -8.41 2.84
N ASN A 550 -17.69 -7.77 1.93
CA ASN A 550 -18.26 -7.27 0.68
C ASN A 550 -18.80 -8.41 -0.19
N TYR A 551 -18.05 -9.51 -0.29
CA TYR A 551 -18.50 -10.68 -1.05
C TYR A 551 -19.73 -11.34 -0.44
N GLY A 552 -19.76 -11.51 0.89
CA GLY A 552 -20.92 -12.04 1.60
C GLY A 552 -22.16 -11.15 1.44
N LEU A 553 -21.99 -9.82 1.52
CA LEU A 553 -23.06 -8.86 1.25
C LEU A 553 -23.56 -8.98 -0.18
N TYR A 554 -22.67 -9.05 -1.16
CA TYR A 554 -23.01 -9.24 -2.56
C TYR A 554 -23.81 -10.54 -2.79
N LEU A 555 -23.33 -11.68 -2.28
CA LEU A 555 -24.02 -12.97 -2.38
C LEU A 555 -25.41 -12.94 -1.73
N SER A 556 -25.55 -12.24 -0.60
CA SER A 556 -26.86 -12.07 0.06
C SER A 556 -27.86 -11.28 -0.78
N LYS A 557 -27.42 -10.29 -1.57
CA LYS A 557 -28.29 -9.54 -2.51
C LYS A 557 -28.73 -10.40 -3.70
N LEU A 558 -28.04 -11.50 -3.96
CA LEU A 558 -28.36 -12.47 -5.01
C LEU A 558 -29.18 -13.65 -4.49
N ASP A 559 -29.64 -13.59 -3.23
CA ASP A 559 -30.32 -14.69 -2.54
C ASP A 559 -29.49 -16.00 -2.49
N GLN A 560 -28.15 -15.90 -2.59
CA GLN A 560 -27.24 -17.04 -2.47
C GLN A 560 -26.81 -17.24 -1.01
N PHE A 561 -27.79 -17.44 -0.12
CA PHE A 561 -27.57 -17.40 1.33
C PHE A 561 -26.59 -18.46 1.83
N GLY A 562 -26.59 -19.67 1.26
CA GLY A 562 -25.62 -20.73 1.62
C GLY A 562 -24.17 -20.30 1.41
N LEU A 563 -23.85 -19.78 0.22
CA LEU A 563 -22.50 -19.27 -0.08
C LEU A 563 -22.15 -18.04 0.77
N ALA A 564 -23.12 -17.14 1.01
CA ALA A 564 -22.92 -16.00 1.88
C ALA A 564 -22.58 -16.43 3.32
N ILE A 565 -23.26 -17.47 3.83
CA ILE A 565 -22.97 -18.06 5.14
C ILE A 565 -21.54 -18.61 5.18
N ASP A 566 -21.11 -19.34 4.15
CA ASP A 566 -19.75 -19.91 4.11
C ASP A 566 -18.66 -18.84 4.17
N VAL A 567 -18.84 -17.75 3.42
CA VAL A 567 -17.89 -16.63 3.39
C VAL A 567 -17.92 -15.85 4.72
N LEU A 568 -19.11 -15.48 5.20
CA LEU A 568 -19.26 -14.66 6.41
C LEU A 568 -18.89 -15.43 7.69
N SER A 569 -19.07 -16.76 7.71
CA SER A 569 -18.69 -17.57 8.87
C SER A 569 -17.20 -17.51 9.15
N ARG A 570 -16.35 -17.35 8.11
CA ARG A 570 -14.90 -17.16 8.28
C ARG A 570 -14.56 -15.86 9.00
N VAL A 571 -15.26 -14.77 8.65
CA VAL A 571 -15.13 -13.46 9.31
C VAL A 571 -15.54 -13.54 10.78
N VAL A 572 -16.60 -14.31 11.08
CA VAL A 572 -17.20 -14.41 12.41
C VAL A 572 -16.46 -15.42 13.31
N SER A 573 -15.84 -16.46 12.76
CA SER A 573 -15.05 -17.41 13.55
C SER A 573 -13.85 -16.75 14.23
N ASP A 574 -13.34 -15.67 13.66
CA ASP A 574 -12.17 -14.94 14.18
C ASP A 574 -12.48 -14.11 15.44
N ILE A 575 -13.75 -13.98 15.82
CA ILE A 575 -14.25 -13.15 16.95
C ILE A 575 -13.98 -13.79 18.32
N TYR A 576 -13.77 -15.10 18.39
CA TYR A 576 -13.66 -15.82 19.69
C TYR A 576 -12.41 -15.48 20.52
N ASN A 577 -11.68 -14.44 20.11
CA ASN A 577 -10.63 -13.80 20.88
C ASN A 577 -11.18 -12.47 21.42
N PRO A 578 -11.85 -12.44 22.58
CA PRO A 578 -12.23 -11.19 23.21
C PRO A 578 -10.95 -10.36 23.41
N ILE A 579 -10.83 -9.30 22.62
CA ILE A 579 -9.80 -8.27 22.84
C ILE A 579 -10.25 -7.59 24.12
N ASP A 580 -9.45 -7.72 25.19
CA ASP A 580 -9.72 -7.10 26.49
C ASP A 580 -10.07 -5.62 26.27
N ALA A 581 -11.36 -5.32 26.38
CA ALA A 581 -11.99 -4.17 25.72
C ALA A 581 -11.77 -2.85 26.47
N GLU A 582 -10.91 -2.81 27.48
CA GLU A 582 -11.07 -1.79 28.52
C GLU A 582 -10.10 -0.63 28.51
N ASN A 583 -8.93 -0.63 27.83
CA ASN A 583 -7.97 0.47 28.08
C ASN A 583 -7.21 1.18 26.95
N ASP A 584 -7.26 0.77 25.67
CA ASP A 584 -6.77 1.64 24.56
C ASP A 584 -7.02 0.94 23.22
N MET A 585 -8.25 1.02 22.70
CA MET A 585 -8.51 0.52 21.35
C MET A 585 -8.04 1.53 20.32
N ASP A 586 -7.02 1.16 19.56
CA ASP A 586 -6.66 1.90 18.36
C ASP A 586 -7.80 1.87 17.31
N GLU A 587 -7.77 2.84 16.40
CA GLU A 587 -8.82 2.99 15.39
C GLU A 587 -8.93 1.75 14.47
N VAL A 588 -7.82 1.02 14.27
CA VAL A 588 -7.77 -0.23 13.48
C VAL A 588 -8.60 -1.32 14.15
N THR A 589 -8.44 -1.49 15.46
CA THR A 589 -9.19 -2.45 16.27
C THR A 589 -10.68 -2.13 16.24
N TRP A 590 -11.03 -0.85 16.38
CA TRP A 590 -12.42 -0.41 16.29
C TRP A 590 -13.03 -0.66 14.91
N ALA A 591 -12.30 -0.36 13.84
CA ALA A 591 -12.76 -0.59 12.48
C ALA A 591 -12.95 -2.10 12.21
N ARG A 592 -12.05 -2.95 12.72
CA ARG A 592 -12.17 -4.41 12.69
C ARG A 592 -13.42 -4.89 13.42
N GLN A 593 -13.65 -4.44 14.65
CA GLN A 593 -14.85 -4.79 15.44
C GLN A 593 -16.15 -4.41 14.74
N ARG A 594 -16.16 -3.27 14.04
CA ARG A 594 -17.30 -2.84 13.24
C ARG A 594 -17.60 -3.82 12.11
N VAL A 595 -16.60 -4.16 11.29
CA VAL A 595 -16.76 -5.12 10.18
C VAL A 595 -17.29 -6.46 10.69
N VAL A 596 -16.68 -6.95 11.77
CA VAL A 596 -17.06 -8.16 12.48
C VAL A 596 -18.52 -8.15 12.94
N ARG A 597 -18.96 -7.06 13.58
CA ARG A 597 -20.34 -6.89 14.06
C ARG A 597 -21.32 -6.90 12.90
N ASP A 598 -20.98 -6.21 11.83
CA ASP A 598 -21.86 -6.08 10.67
C ASP A 598 -21.93 -7.42 9.90
N ALA A 599 -20.82 -8.16 9.81
CA ALA A 599 -20.78 -9.53 9.29
C ALA A 599 -21.62 -10.49 10.14
N THR A 600 -21.59 -10.37 11.48
CA THR A 600 -22.41 -11.19 12.39
C THR A 600 -23.91 -10.97 12.17
N LYS A 601 -24.32 -9.70 12.00
CA LYS A 601 -25.72 -9.34 11.69
C LYS A 601 -26.15 -9.91 10.34
N LEU A 602 -25.30 -9.77 9.32
CA LEU A 602 -25.57 -10.27 7.99
C LEU A 602 -25.61 -11.80 7.95
N LEU A 603 -24.68 -12.49 8.61
CA LEU A 603 -24.66 -13.94 8.76
C LEU A 603 -25.96 -14.46 9.40
N SER A 604 -26.40 -13.79 10.47
CA SER A 604 -27.66 -14.13 11.15
C SER A 604 -28.87 -13.92 10.25
N PHE A 605 -28.85 -12.89 9.40
CA PHE A 605 -29.88 -12.67 8.39
C PHE A 605 -29.89 -13.80 7.35
N CYS A 606 -28.75 -14.14 6.77
CA CYS A 606 -28.65 -15.20 5.75
C CYS A 606 -29.13 -16.56 6.30
N LYS A 607 -28.75 -16.93 7.52
CA LYS A 607 -29.23 -18.16 8.18
C LYS A 607 -30.76 -18.21 8.27
N ARG A 608 -31.38 -17.12 8.74
CA ARG A 608 -32.85 -17.03 8.82
C ARG A 608 -33.55 -17.07 7.46
N GLN A 609 -32.91 -16.63 6.38
CA GLN A 609 -33.51 -16.74 5.04
C GLN A 609 -33.39 -18.18 4.51
N LEU A 610 -32.24 -18.82 4.70
CA LEU A 610 -32.03 -20.22 4.32
C LEU A 610 -33.00 -21.16 5.05
N ASP A 611 -33.27 -20.90 6.34
CA ASP A 611 -34.26 -21.66 7.12
C ASP A 611 -35.69 -21.48 6.60
N LYS A 612 -36.03 -20.33 6.01
CA LYS A 612 -37.34 -20.13 5.39
C LYS A 612 -37.47 -20.85 4.06
N GLU A 613 -36.37 -20.94 3.30
CA GLU A 613 -36.32 -21.67 2.03
C GLU A 613 -36.43 -23.18 2.23
N SER A 614 -35.99 -23.73 3.37
CA SER A 614 -36.09 -25.17 3.67
C SER A 614 -37.47 -25.64 4.14
N VAL A 615 -38.34 -24.70 4.54
CA VAL A 615 -39.73 -24.97 4.99
C VAL A 615 -40.73 -24.91 3.83
N LEU A 616 -40.35 -24.28 2.72
CA LEU A 616 -41.13 -24.20 1.48
C LEU A 616 -40.80 -25.38 0.56
#